data_AF-A0A2G9U8Q4-F1
#
_entry.id   AF-A0A2G9U8Q4-F1
#
_cell.length_a   1.000
_cell.length_b   1.000
_cell.length_c   1.000
_cell.angle_alpha   90.00
_cell.angle_beta   90.00
_cell.angle_gamma   90.00
#
_symmetry.space_group_name_H-M   'P 1'
#
loop_
_entity.id
_entity.type
_entity.pdbx_description
1 polymer ?
#
loop_
_entity_poly.entity_id
_entity_poly.type
_entity_poly.pdbx_seq_one_letter_code
_entity_poly.pdbx_strand_id
1 'polypeptide(L)'
;WDSMAQYDLPAMIDQVLLVTGQDYVYYVGHSQGTLTMFAKLSMDTKFSKKIKIFFALAPILAAAHVKGVMKTLMTLAPPEVPSRIPVYYSHFPDGTSSLNMLHWVQMVQTGETTRLDRGTETNVAIYGQKSPPKYNFRNVPKIPIYLFSGGNDYIAVDDDIYGSLLPKIGPSVQKHTHLPEYNHFDFVFGQQASTDVYKPIIDVIQNNLQ
;
A
#
# COMPACT_ATOMS: atom_id res chain seq x y z
N TRP A 1 1.01 -10.46 2.13
CA TRP A 1 1.85 -9.29 1.83
C TRP A 1 3.13 -9.29 2.66
N ASP A 2 3.17 -9.96 3.82
CA ASP A 2 4.38 -10.11 4.65
C ASP A 2 5.62 -10.57 3.86
N SER A 3 5.51 -11.72 3.17
CA SER A 3 6.57 -12.24 2.30
C SER A 3 6.88 -11.32 1.11
N MET A 4 5.88 -10.61 0.57
CA MET A 4 6.09 -9.66 -0.53
C MET A 4 6.96 -8.48 -0.06
N ALA A 5 6.75 -8.00 1.16
CA ALA A 5 7.57 -6.92 1.73
C ALA A 5 8.98 -7.42 2.05
N GLN A 6 9.11 -8.66 2.50
CA GLN A 6 10.39 -9.23 2.91
C GLN A 6 11.28 -9.67 1.74
N TYR A 7 10.70 -10.24 0.69
CA TYR A 7 11.43 -10.93 -0.38
C TYR A 7 11.17 -10.31 -1.75
N ASP A 8 9.91 -10.25 -2.17
CA ASP A 8 9.56 -9.87 -3.55
C ASP A 8 9.97 -8.42 -3.85
N LEU A 9 9.58 -7.48 -2.98
CA LEU A 9 9.83 -6.06 -3.19
C LEU A 9 11.34 -5.72 -3.26
N PRO A 10 12.19 -6.20 -2.32
CA PRO A 10 13.64 -6.06 -2.45
C PRO A 10 14.20 -6.71 -3.72
N ALA A 11 13.79 -7.95 -4.05
CA ALA A 11 14.29 -8.64 -5.23
C ALA A 11 13.97 -7.89 -6.53
N MET A 12 12.74 -7.39 -6.67
CA MET A 12 12.32 -6.61 -7.83
C MET A 12 13.09 -5.30 -7.94
N ILE A 13 13.21 -4.54 -6.86
CA ILE A 13 13.91 -3.25 -6.88
C ILE A 13 15.40 -3.47 -7.15
N ASP A 14 16.03 -4.44 -6.48
CA ASP A 14 17.45 -4.72 -6.65
C ASP A 14 17.77 -5.15 -8.08
N GLN A 15 16.89 -5.93 -8.71
CA GLN A 15 17.02 -6.29 -10.11
C GLN A 15 16.88 -5.06 -11.03
N VAL A 16 15.94 -4.16 -10.78
CA VAL A 16 15.79 -2.91 -11.55
C VAL A 16 17.04 -2.04 -11.43
N LEU A 17 17.55 -1.83 -10.22
CA LEU A 17 18.77 -1.04 -9.99
C LEU A 17 19.99 -1.69 -10.68
N LEU A 18 20.12 -3.01 -10.60
CA LEU A 18 21.20 -3.75 -11.25
C LEU A 18 21.17 -3.60 -12.78
N VAL A 19 19.99 -3.74 -13.39
CA VAL A 19 19.84 -3.67 -14.86
C VAL A 19 20.00 -2.24 -15.38
N THR A 20 19.49 -1.26 -14.65
CA THR A 20 19.48 0.15 -15.09
C THR A 20 20.75 0.91 -14.71
N GLY A 21 21.50 0.42 -13.74
CA GLY A 21 22.65 1.12 -13.16
C GLY A 21 22.27 2.36 -12.32
N GLN A 22 20.98 2.55 -12.02
CA GLN A 22 20.52 3.64 -11.16
C GLN A 22 20.70 3.28 -9.68
N ASP A 23 20.89 4.28 -8.83
CA ASP A 23 21.02 4.09 -7.38
C ASP A 23 19.67 3.98 -6.66
N TYR A 24 18.60 4.47 -7.29
CA TYR A 24 17.27 4.55 -6.70
C TYR A 24 16.15 4.41 -7.73
N VAL A 25 14.94 4.17 -7.24
CA VAL A 25 13.69 4.25 -7.99
C VAL A 25 12.72 5.27 -7.40
N TYR A 26 11.83 5.80 -8.23
CA TYR A 26 10.57 6.37 -7.78
C TYR A 26 9.58 5.21 -7.61
N TYR A 27 8.96 5.08 -6.44
CA TYR A 27 8.02 3.99 -6.18
C TYR A 27 6.59 4.53 -6.13
N VAL A 28 5.71 3.94 -6.94
CA VAL A 28 4.26 4.21 -6.90
C VAL A 28 3.58 2.94 -6.42
N GLY A 29 2.91 3.01 -5.28
CA GLY A 29 2.15 1.90 -4.71
C GLY A 29 0.67 2.23 -4.67
N HIS A 30 -0.17 1.25 -4.99
CA HIS A 30 -1.63 1.31 -4.79
C HIS A 30 -2.04 0.25 -3.77
N SER A 31 -2.97 0.58 -2.87
CA SER A 31 -3.59 -0.38 -1.95
C SER A 31 -2.55 -1.22 -1.18
N GLN A 32 -2.60 -2.55 -1.26
CA GLN A 32 -1.63 -3.47 -0.65
C GLN A 32 -0.16 -3.18 -1.06
N GLY A 33 0.09 -2.62 -2.24
CA GLY A 33 1.43 -2.20 -2.65
C GLY A 33 2.01 -1.15 -1.71
N THR A 34 1.18 -0.23 -1.21
CA THR A 34 1.61 0.77 -0.23
C THR A 34 1.97 0.13 1.11
N LEU A 35 1.13 -0.78 1.61
CA LEU A 35 1.36 -1.56 2.84
C LEU A 35 2.68 -2.33 2.76
N THR A 36 2.94 -2.94 1.60
CA THR A 36 4.17 -3.71 1.34
C THR A 36 5.42 -2.83 1.44
N MET A 37 5.38 -1.63 0.85
CA MET A 37 6.49 -0.67 0.96
C MET A 37 6.65 -0.12 2.38
N PHE A 38 5.56 0.28 3.06
CA PHE A 38 5.63 0.74 4.46
C PHE A 38 6.19 -0.34 5.39
N ALA A 39 5.76 -1.59 5.23
CA ALA A 39 6.28 -2.73 5.97
C ALA A 39 7.79 -2.89 5.74
N LYS A 40 8.24 -2.90 4.48
CA LYS A 40 9.68 -3.02 4.16
C LYS A 40 10.51 -1.89 4.76
N LEU A 41 10.07 -0.63 4.61
CA LEU A 41 10.76 0.53 5.15
C LEU A 41 10.80 0.56 6.69
N SER A 42 9.78 0.02 7.35
CA SER A 42 9.74 -0.06 8.81
C SER A 42 10.65 -1.16 9.40
N MET A 43 10.93 -2.23 8.62
CA MET A 43 11.79 -3.34 9.03
C MET A 43 13.26 -3.12 8.67
N ASP A 44 13.52 -2.45 7.55
CA ASP A 44 14.86 -2.24 7.00
C ASP A 44 15.00 -0.79 6.55
N THR A 45 15.41 0.06 7.50
CA THR A 45 15.58 1.50 7.26
C THR A 45 16.67 1.81 6.25
N LYS A 46 17.62 0.91 6.01
CA LYS A 46 18.67 1.10 4.98
C LYS A 46 18.10 0.96 3.57
N PHE A 47 17.01 0.21 3.40
CA PHE A 47 16.33 0.05 2.13
C PHE A 47 15.84 1.37 1.55
N SER A 48 15.55 2.37 2.40
CA SER A 48 15.08 3.67 1.95
C SER A 48 16.04 4.42 1.04
N LYS A 49 17.34 4.08 1.07
CA LYS A 49 18.33 4.65 0.15
C LYS A 49 18.04 4.32 -1.32
N LYS A 50 17.31 3.24 -1.57
CA LYS A 50 16.89 2.79 -2.90
C LYS A 50 15.61 3.49 -3.39
N ILE A 51 14.97 4.30 -2.53
CA ILE A 51 13.68 4.94 -2.82
C ILE A 51 13.86 6.46 -2.81
N LYS A 52 13.71 7.09 -3.97
CA LYS A 52 13.85 8.53 -4.13
C LYS A 52 12.63 9.29 -3.61
N ILE A 53 11.45 8.87 -4.08
CA ILE A 53 10.13 9.38 -3.66
C ILE A 53 9.17 8.20 -3.64
N PHE A 54 8.30 8.16 -2.65
CA PHE A 54 7.20 7.21 -2.55
C PHE A 54 5.86 7.91 -2.78
N PHE A 55 5.18 7.55 -3.86
CA PHE A 55 3.79 7.95 -4.13
C PHE A 55 2.85 6.83 -3.66
N ALA A 56 2.01 7.11 -2.67
CA ALA A 56 1.10 6.13 -2.10
C ALA A 56 -0.36 6.48 -2.44
N LEU A 57 -0.98 5.64 -3.26
CA LEU A 57 -2.35 5.77 -3.76
C LEU A 57 -3.27 4.84 -2.98
N ALA A 58 -4.38 5.37 -2.43
CA ALA A 58 -5.24 4.62 -1.51
C ALA A 58 -4.41 3.87 -0.42
N PRO A 59 -3.62 4.60 0.39
CA PRO A 59 -2.60 3.97 1.21
C PRO A 59 -3.19 3.15 2.36
N ILE A 60 -2.70 1.93 2.50
CA ILE A 60 -3.07 1.03 3.59
C ILE A 60 -1.90 0.90 4.56
N LEU A 61 -2.17 1.16 5.83
CA LEU A 61 -1.23 0.92 6.93
C LEU A 61 -1.89 0.19 8.10
N ALA A 62 -3.19 0.43 8.32
CA ALA A 62 -4.07 -0.33 9.19
C ALA A 62 -5.39 -0.58 8.45
N ALA A 63 -6.19 -1.50 8.98
CA ALA A 63 -7.50 -1.85 8.43
C ALA A 63 -8.57 -1.93 9.54
N ALA A 64 -8.44 -1.08 10.57
CA ALA A 64 -9.25 -1.18 11.79
C ALA A 64 -10.70 -0.71 11.56
N HIS A 65 -10.91 0.20 10.61
CA HIS A 65 -12.21 0.82 10.36
C HIS A 65 -12.83 0.38 9.02
N VAL A 66 -12.27 -0.66 8.40
CA VAL A 66 -12.75 -1.15 7.11
C VAL A 66 -14.14 -1.78 7.27
N LYS A 67 -15.13 -1.17 6.62
CA LYS A 67 -16.52 -1.60 6.72
C LYS A 67 -16.80 -2.74 5.75
N GLY A 68 -17.27 -3.89 6.26
CA GLY A 68 -17.91 -4.92 5.43
C GLY A 68 -17.02 -5.63 4.40
N VAL A 69 -15.70 -5.70 4.63
CA VAL A 69 -14.62 -6.22 3.77
C VAL A 69 -15.00 -7.29 2.75
N MET A 70 -15.73 -8.33 3.15
CA MET A 70 -16.10 -9.44 2.24
C MET A 70 -17.22 -9.08 1.26
N LYS A 71 -18.16 -8.22 1.67
CA LYS A 71 -19.22 -7.73 0.79
C LYS A 71 -18.64 -6.77 -0.25
N THR A 72 -17.66 -5.94 0.11
CA THR A 72 -17.07 -4.94 -0.79
C THR A 72 -16.02 -5.48 -1.76
N LEU A 73 -15.28 -6.53 -1.37
CA LEU A 73 -14.53 -7.37 -2.31
C LEU A 73 -15.44 -8.03 -3.37
N MET A 74 -16.71 -8.27 -3.05
CA MET A 74 -17.71 -8.84 -3.98
C MET A 74 -18.55 -7.80 -4.72
N THR A 75 -18.88 -6.65 -4.11
CA THR A 75 -19.45 -5.49 -4.79
C THR A 75 -18.30 -4.66 -5.36
N LEU A 76 -17.69 -5.24 -6.40
CA LEU A 76 -16.97 -4.50 -7.42
C LEU A 76 -17.90 -3.36 -7.87
N ALA A 77 -17.69 -2.16 -7.32
CA ALA A 77 -18.28 -0.97 -7.91
C ALA A 77 -17.78 -0.97 -9.36
N PRO A 78 -18.67 -1.00 -10.36
CA PRO A 78 -18.24 -1.04 -11.74
C PRO A 78 -17.31 0.16 -11.92
N PRO A 79 -16.10 -0.03 -12.44
CA PRO A 79 -15.25 1.10 -12.79
C PRO A 79 -16.06 2.03 -13.69
N GLU A 80 -15.80 3.33 -13.56
CA GLU A 80 -16.56 4.42 -14.20
C GLU A 80 -16.64 4.32 -15.74
N VAL A 81 -15.95 3.34 -16.34
CA VAL A 81 -15.90 3.06 -17.77
C VAL A 81 -16.65 1.74 -18.08
N PRO A 82 -17.98 1.77 -18.26
CA PRO A 82 -18.78 0.58 -18.55
C PRO A 82 -18.27 -0.26 -19.71
N SER A 83 -17.73 0.37 -20.75
CA SER A 83 -17.18 -0.31 -21.93
C SER A 83 -15.95 -1.17 -21.64
N ARG A 84 -15.28 -0.95 -20.50
CA ARG A 84 -14.04 -1.65 -20.10
C ARG A 84 -14.27 -2.71 -19.02
N ILE A 85 -15.48 -2.82 -18.47
CA ILE A 85 -15.86 -3.82 -17.45
C ILE A 85 -15.40 -5.24 -17.81
N PRO A 86 -15.59 -5.75 -19.05
CA PRO A 86 -15.15 -7.09 -19.40
C PRO A 86 -13.64 -7.29 -19.25
N VAL A 87 -12.85 -6.27 -19.57
CA VAL A 87 -11.39 -6.32 -19.44
C VAL A 87 -10.97 -6.33 -17.98
N TYR A 88 -11.64 -5.54 -17.13
CA TYR A 88 -11.32 -5.51 -15.72
C TYR A 88 -11.64 -6.86 -15.05
N TYR A 89 -12.81 -7.44 -15.30
CA TYR A 89 -13.18 -8.74 -14.72
C TYR A 89 -12.42 -9.94 -15.30
N SER A 90 -11.86 -9.83 -16.51
CA SER A 90 -11.02 -10.89 -17.06
C SER A 90 -9.61 -10.92 -16.47
N HIS A 91 -9.17 -9.84 -15.83
CA HIS A 91 -7.82 -9.70 -15.25
C HIS A 91 -7.82 -9.44 -13.74
N PHE A 92 -8.98 -9.18 -13.13
CA PHE A 92 -9.11 -8.95 -11.70
C PHE A 92 -10.20 -9.88 -11.12
N PRO A 93 -9.90 -10.61 -10.04
CA PRO A 93 -8.64 -10.64 -9.29
C PRO A 93 -7.55 -11.49 -9.97
N ASP A 94 -6.30 -11.02 -9.98
CA ASP A 94 -5.13 -11.75 -10.52
C ASP A 94 -4.55 -12.79 -9.53
N GLY A 95 -5.43 -13.51 -8.83
CA GLY A 95 -5.07 -14.51 -7.83
C GLY A 95 -4.41 -13.95 -6.56
N THR A 96 -4.67 -14.59 -5.42
CA THR A 96 -3.91 -14.39 -4.18
C THR A 96 -3.95 -15.64 -3.34
N SER A 97 -3.02 -15.81 -2.40
CA SER A 97 -3.02 -16.99 -1.54
C SER A 97 -4.05 -16.86 -0.40
N SER A 98 -4.61 -17.99 0.05
CA SER A 98 -5.48 -18.02 1.23
C SER A 98 -4.80 -17.47 2.48
N LEU A 99 -3.46 -17.60 2.56
CA LEU A 99 -2.66 -17.03 3.64
C LEU A 99 -2.62 -15.50 3.59
N ASN A 100 -2.59 -14.91 2.39
CA ASN A 100 -2.70 -13.45 2.26
C ASN A 100 -4.08 -12.96 2.71
N MET A 101 -5.15 -13.66 2.32
CA MET A 101 -6.52 -13.34 2.77
C MET A 101 -6.67 -13.47 4.28
N LEU A 102 -6.12 -14.54 4.88
CA LEU A 102 -6.09 -14.72 6.33
C LEU A 102 -5.37 -13.53 7.01
N HIS A 103 -4.25 -13.07 6.46
CA HIS A 103 -3.51 -11.93 7.01
C HIS A 103 -4.36 -10.66 7.03
N TRP A 104 -5.10 -10.37 5.96
CA TRP A 104 -6.04 -9.25 5.91
C TRP A 104 -7.16 -9.38 6.93
N VAL A 105 -7.75 -10.58 7.07
CA VAL A 105 -8.77 -10.85 8.09
C VAL A 105 -8.23 -10.58 9.49
N GLN A 106 -6.99 -10.99 9.79
CA GLN A 106 -6.35 -10.71 11.07
C GLN A 106 -6.16 -9.21 11.31
N MET A 107 -5.73 -8.45 10.30
CA MET A 107 -5.58 -6.99 10.42
C MET A 107 -6.92 -6.32 10.72
N VAL A 108 -7.99 -6.75 10.07
CA VAL A 108 -9.35 -6.20 10.28
C VAL A 108 -9.88 -6.57 11.66
N GLN A 109 -9.71 -7.82 12.08
CA GLN A 109 -10.20 -8.30 13.38
C GLN A 109 -9.46 -7.65 14.55
N THR A 110 -8.16 -7.41 14.41
CA THR A 110 -7.32 -6.88 15.50
C THR A 110 -7.19 -5.36 15.45
N GLY A 111 -7.47 -4.73 14.31
CA GLY A 111 -7.14 -3.33 14.05
C GLY A 111 -5.64 -3.02 14.03
N GLU A 112 -4.81 -4.07 14.06
CA GLU A 112 -3.37 -3.98 14.25
C GLU A 112 -2.63 -4.59 13.05
N THR A 113 -1.49 -4.00 12.71
CA THR A 113 -0.67 -4.49 11.61
C THR A 113 0.53 -5.25 12.16
N THR A 114 0.42 -6.56 12.12
CA THR A 114 1.43 -7.51 12.59
C THR A 114 1.91 -8.38 11.45
N ARG A 115 2.98 -9.15 11.65
CA ARG A 115 3.28 -10.27 10.75
C ARG A 115 2.14 -11.31 10.79
N LEU A 116 2.07 -12.18 9.80
CA LEU A 116 1.00 -13.18 9.70
C LEU A 116 1.01 -14.10 10.92
N ASP A 117 -0.10 -14.17 11.66
CA ASP A 117 -0.29 -15.14 12.73
C ASP A 117 -0.62 -16.52 12.12
N ARG A 118 0.20 -17.52 12.39
CA ARG A 118 0.02 -18.91 11.92
C ARG A 118 -0.25 -19.89 13.07
N GLY A 119 -0.65 -19.37 14.22
CA GLY A 119 -0.80 -20.14 15.45
C GLY A 119 0.52 -20.27 16.22
N THR A 120 0.40 -20.55 17.52
CA THR A 120 1.51 -20.49 18.50
C THR A 120 2.75 -21.27 18.10
N GLU A 121 2.61 -22.53 17.69
CA GLU A 121 3.75 -23.39 17.35
C GLU A 121 4.51 -22.84 16.14
N THR A 122 3.78 -22.46 15.09
CA THR A 122 4.35 -21.88 13.87
C THR A 122 4.97 -20.51 14.14
N ASN A 123 4.34 -19.67 14.95
CA ASN A 123 4.88 -18.36 15.32
C ASN A 123 6.18 -18.51 16.12
N VAL A 124 6.27 -19.47 17.05
CA VAL A 124 7.52 -19.74 17.76
C VAL A 124 8.60 -20.22 16.78
N ALA A 125 8.26 -21.09 15.83
CA ALA A 125 9.22 -21.57 14.84
C ALA A 125 9.73 -20.47 13.90
N ILE A 126 8.88 -19.53 13.47
CA ILE A 126 9.24 -18.48 12.50
C ILE A 126 9.78 -17.21 13.19
N TYR A 127 9.16 -16.79 14.28
CA TYR A 127 9.43 -15.50 14.94
C TYR A 127 10.16 -15.64 16.28
N GLY A 128 10.27 -16.85 16.84
CA GLY A 128 10.84 -17.07 18.17
C GLY A 128 9.93 -16.65 19.33
N GLN A 129 8.67 -16.30 19.05
CA GLN A 129 7.70 -15.83 20.04
C GLN A 129 6.28 -16.31 19.71
N LYS A 130 5.40 -16.40 20.73
CA LYS A 130 4.05 -16.98 20.58
C LYS A 130 3.11 -16.15 19.70
N SER A 131 3.23 -14.82 19.76
CA SER A 131 2.41 -13.88 18.99
C SER A 131 3.24 -13.24 17.88
N PRO A 132 2.67 -12.91 16.72
CA PRO A 132 3.43 -12.27 15.66
C PRO A 132 3.95 -10.88 16.09
N PRO A 133 5.17 -10.49 15.69
CA PRO A 133 5.68 -9.17 15.98
C PRO A 133 4.89 -8.09 15.22
N LYS A 134 4.72 -6.92 15.86
CA LYS A 134 4.05 -5.76 15.27
C LYS A 134 4.98 -5.01 14.32
N TYR A 135 4.41 -4.42 13.27
CA TYR A 135 5.12 -3.46 12.43
C TYR A 135 5.17 -2.09 13.11
N ASN A 136 6.38 -1.60 13.41
CA ASN A 136 6.54 -0.26 13.98
C ASN A 136 6.76 0.77 12.87
N PHE A 137 5.68 1.31 12.33
CA PHE A 137 5.76 2.29 11.23
C PHE A 137 6.37 3.64 11.63
N ARG A 138 6.58 3.92 12.92
CA ARG A 138 7.39 5.08 13.34
C ARG A 138 8.86 4.92 12.94
N ASN A 139 9.29 3.70 12.61
CA ASN A 139 10.63 3.43 12.09
C ASN A 139 10.77 3.73 10.59
N VAL A 140 9.66 4.02 9.87
CA VAL A 140 9.76 4.40 8.46
C VAL A 140 10.66 5.64 8.36
N PRO A 141 11.81 5.55 7.68
CA PRO A 141 12.75 6.64 7.61
C PRO A 141 12.16 7.82 6.83
N LYS A 142 12.75 9.00 7.04
CA LYS A 142 12.36 10.22 6.33
C LYS A 142 12.75 10.11 4.86
N ILE A 143 11.80 9.71 4.04
CA ILE A 143 11.83 9.83 2.57
C ILE A 143 10.67 10.73 2.14
N PRO A 144 10.76 11.43 1.00
CA PRO A 144 9.63 12.17 0.47
C PRO A 144 8.46 11.24 0.15
N ILE A 145 7.30 11.46 0.79
CA ILE A 145 6.07 10.72 0.53
C ILE A 145 4.98 11.66 0.00
N TYR A 146 4.35 11.28 -1.10
CA TYR A 146 3.15 11.95 -1.64
C TYR A 146 1.97 11.00 -1.48
N LEU A 147 0.97 11.41 -0.71
CA LEU A 147 -0.21 10.60 -0.42
C LEU A 147 -1.40 11.04 -1.26
N PHE A 148 -2.15 10.07 -1.76
CA PHE A 148 -3.42 10.28 -2.44
C PHE A 148 -4.49 9.40 -1.77
N SER A 149 -5.49 10.00 -1.12
CA SER A 149 -6.61 9.27 -0.49
C SER A 149 -7.95 9.70 -1.04
N GLY A 150 -8.94 8.80 -1.00
CA GLY A 150 -10.28 9.00 -1.54
C GLY A 150 -11.32 9.10 -0.42
N GLY A 151 -12.27 10.03 -0.52
CA GLY A 151 -13.33 10.19 0.48
C GLY A 151 -14.39 9.08 0.44
N ASN A 152 -14.60 8.48 -0.74
CA ASN A 152 -15.49 7.33 -0.94
C ASN A 152 -14.74 5.99 -0.89
N ASP A 153 -13.49 5.97 -0.43
CA ASP A 153 -12.69 4.75 -0.30
C ASP A 153 -13.18 3.91 0.88
N TYR A 154 -13.63 2.69 0.59
CA TYR A 154 -14.16 1.76 1.58
C TYR A 154 -13.10 0.86 2.21
N ILE A 155 -11.85 0.90 1.72
CA ILE A 155 -10.71 0.12 2.24
C ILE A 155 -9.71 1.06 2.93
N ALA A 156 -9.21 2.07 2.23
CA ALA A 156 -8.31 3.09 2.79
C ALA A 156 -9.13 4.23 3.40
N VAL A 157 -10.00 3.89 4.35
CA VAL A 157 -10.96 4.84 4.95
C VAL A 157 -10.25 5.97 5.68
N ASP A 158 -10.85 7.16 5.67
CA ASP A 158 -10.29 8.36 6.30
C ASP A 158 -9.93 8.16 7.78
N ASP A 159 -10.72 7.39 8.54
CA ASP A 159 -10.42 7.07 9.94
C ASP A 159 -9.04 6.39 10.10
N ASP A 160 -8.67 5.50 9.18
CA ASP A 160 -7.37 4.84 9.19
C ASP A 160 -6.26 5.75 8.64
N ILE A 161 -6.57 6.63 7.67
CA ILE A 161 -5.64 7.63 7.15
C ILE A 161 -5.25 8.65 8.22
N TYR A 162 -6.23 9.33 8.80
CA TYR A 162 -6.00 10.39 9.77
C TYR A 162 -5.72 9.86 11.18
N GLY A 163 -6.31 8.73 11.57
CA GLY A 163 -6.15 8.14 12.90
C GLY A 163 -4.93 7.22 13.05
N SER A 164 -4.46 6.58 11.99
CA SER A 164 -3.39 5.57 12.07
C SER A 164 -2.18 5.88 11.21
N LEU A 165 -2.36 6.20 9.93
CA LEU A 165 -1.27 6.42 8.97
C LEU A 165 -0.54 7.74 9.25
N LEU A 166 -1.21 8.88 9.12
CA LEU A 166 -0.60 10.20 9.24
C LEU A 166 0.10 10.43 10.61
N PRO A 167 -0.43 9.97 11.76
CA PRO A 167 0.28 10.10 13.03
C PRO A 167 1.62 9.32 13.10
N LYS A 168 1.83 8.33 12.24
CA LYS A 168 3.04 7.49 12.22
C LYS A 168 4.06 7.94 11.19
N ILE A 169 3.62 8.42 10.02
CA ILE A 169 4.51 8.79 8.89
C ILE A 169 4.45 10.28 8.51
N GLY A 170 3.58 11.08 9.13
CA GLY A 170 3.30 12.47 8.79
C GLY A 170 4.54 13.35 8.57
N PRO A 171 5.61 13.25 9.39
CA PRO A 171 6.84 14.01 9.17
C PRO A 171 7.55 13.76 7.82
N SER A 172 7.22 12.67 7.12
CA SER A 172 7.77 12.30 5.79
C SER A 172 6.85 12.73 4.64
N VAL A 173 5.59 13.05 4.93
CA VAL A 173 4.57 13.40 3.93
C VAL A 173 4.80 14.83 3.43
N GLN A 174 5.18 14.97 2.16
CA GLN A 174 5.39 16.26 1.50
C GLN A 174 4.06 16.90 1.11
N LYS A 175 3.12 16.07 0.64
CA LYS A 175 1.77 16.48 0.26
C LYS A 175 0.80 15.32 0.45
N HIS A 176 -0.37 15.64 0.98
CA HIS A 176 -1.52 14.75 0.99
C HIS A 176 -2.62 15.36 0.12
N THR A 177 -2.92 14.71 -1.00
CA THR A 177 -4.01 15.05 -1.90
C THR A 177 -5.20 14.19 -1.53
N HIS A 178 -6.25 14.79 -0.98
CA HIS A 178 -7.50 14.10 -0.69
C HIS A 178 -8.51 14.39 -1.81
N LEU A 179 -9.06 13.33 -2.41
CA LEU A 179 -10.01 13.35 -3.52
C LEU A 179 -11.36 12.84 -3.02
N PRO A 180 -12.29 13.72 -2.57
CA PRO A 180 -13.50 13.30 -1.86
C PRO A 180 -14.35 12.28 -2.62
N GLU A 181 -14.45 12.42 -3.93
CA GLU A 181 -15.28 11.55 -4.76
C GLU A 181 -14.65 10.20 -5.11
N TYR A 182 -13.33 10.04 -4.92
CA TYR A 182 -12.62 8.83 -5.31
C TYR A 182 -12.94 7.67 -4.36
N ASN A 183 -13.27 6.52 -4.94
CA ASN A 183 -13.25 5.22 -4.29
C ASN A 183 -11.88 4.54 -4.44
N HIS A 184 -11.75 3.33 -3.88
CA HIS A 184 -10.49 2.59 -3.84
C HIS A 184 -9.84 2.32 -5.21
N PHE A 185 -10.65 2.14 -6.25
CA PHE A 185 -10.19 1.75 -7.59
C PHE A 185 -10.05 2.93 -8.55
N ASP A 186 -10.60 4.10 -8.22
CA ASP A 186 -10.51 5.28 -9.10
C ASP A 186 -9.07 5.73 -9.33
N PHE A 187 -8.16 5.47 -8.37
CA PHE A 187 -6.72 5.71 -8.51
C PHE A 187 -6.03 4.91 -9.64
N VAL A 188 -6.69 3.88 -10.17
CA VAL A 188 -6.15 3.03 -11.25
C VAL A 188 -7.08 3.04 -12.47
N PHE A 189 -8.39 2.95 -12.27
CA PHE A 189 -9.38 2.79 -13.33
C PHE A 189 -10.30 4.01 -13.54
N GLY A 190 -10.21 5.02 -12.68
CA GLY A 190 -11.02 6.23 -12.77
C GLY A 190 -10.68 7.03 -14.01
N GLN A 191 -11.69 7.61 -14.67
CA GLN A 191 -11.48 8.36 -15.92
C GLN A 191 -10.59 9.59 -15.70
N GLN A 192 -10.70 10.19 -14.51
CA GLN A 192 -9.98 11.41 -14.15
C GLN A 192 -8.60 11.15 -13.53
N ALA A 193 -8.23 9.88 -13.28
CA ALA A 193 -6.97 9.54 -12.62
C ALA A 193 -5.74 10.11 -13.34
N SER A 194 -5.79 10.22 -14.68
CA SER A 194 -4.75 10.86 -15.48
C SER A 194 -4.49 12.32 -15.09
N THR A 195 -5.56 13.06 -14.84
CA THR A 195 -5.49 14.48 -14.49
C THR A 195 -5.23 14.68 -13.00
N ASP A 196 -5.93 13.95 -12.14
CA ASP A 196 -5.93 14.23 -10.70
C ASP A 196 -4.77 13.54 -9.95
N VAL A 197 -4.24 12.45 -10.53
CA VAL A 197 -3.21 11.61 -9.89
C VAL A 197 -1.95 11.54 -10.74
N TYR A 198 -2.05 11.09 -11.99
CA TYR A 198 -0.86 10.74 -12.79
C TYR A 198 -0.06 11.97 -13.22
N LYS A 199 -0.71 13.02 -13.74
CA LYS A 199 -0.04 14.29 -14.09
C LYS A 199 0.68 14.90 -12.88
N PRO A 200 0.05 15.07 -11.70
CA PRO A 200 0.75 15.55 -10.51
C PRO A 200 1.98 14.72 -10.12
N ILE A 201 1.92 13.38 -10.25
CA ILE A 201 3.08 12.50 -9.99
C ILE A 201 4.20 12.78 -11.00
N ILE A 202 3.86 12.86 -12.28
CA ILE A 202 4.83 13.16 -13.36
C ILE A 202 5.48 14.52 -13.12
N ASP A 203 4.71 15.55 -12.78
CA ASP A 203 5.23 16.90 -12.52
C ASP A 203 6.22 16.89 -11.34
N VAL A 204 5.91 16.16 -10.25
CA VAL A 204 6.83 16.00 -9.12
C VAL A 204 8.13 15.30 -9.54
N ILE A 205 8.03 14.24 -10.33
CA ILE A 205 9.22 13.51 -10.82
C ILE A 205 10.06 14.41 -11.74
N GLN A 206 9.45 15.10 -12.69
CA GLN A 206 10.14 16.00 -13.62
C GLN A 206 10.85 17.14 -12.88
N ASN A 207 10.19 17.76 -11.90
CA ASN A 207 10.80 18.80 -11.08
C ASN A 207 11.92 18.26 -10.18
N ASN A 208 11.89 16.98 -9.80
CA ASN A 208 12.95 16.36 -9.00
C ASN A 208 14.18 15.94 -9.83
N LEU A 209 14.04 15.81 -11.15
CA LEU A 209 15.13 15.48 -12.07
C LEU A 209 15.91 16.72 -12.54
N GLN A 210 15.34 17.91 -12.39
CA GLN A 210 15.99 19.20 -12.66
C GLN A 210 16.91 19.60 -11.49
#